data_AF-A0A7V9UIT7-F1
#
_entry.id   AF-A0A7V9UIT7-F1
#
_cell.length_a   1.000
_cell.length_b   1.000
_cell.length_c   1.000
_cell.angle_alpha   90.00
_cell.angle_beta   90.00
_cell.angle_gamma   90.00
#
_symmetry.space_group_name_H-M   'P 1'
#
loop_
_entity.id
_entity.type
_entity.pdbx_description
1 polymer ?
#
loop_
_entity_poly.entity_id
_entity_poly.type
_entity_poly.pdbx_seq_one_letter_code
_entity_poly.pdbx_strand_id
1 'polypeptide(L)'
;MKTFSFFKLQNLILSTALLAGTLCAPLAAADSLGTKVNDIISTCPWVGLIAKEVTYGPITISKLNIDDAGRLVFCVPGEKIEGTLRYKIDASKLDSWDLHHIVIGLRKQEAQSCLTHSLGVWDKKGKASFSFEAPKEKGTYEVCFGYYEVALCSDAIREWKDNPPSHSATIGILVVE
;
A
#
# COMPACT_ATOMS: atom_id res chain seq x y z
N MET A 1 21.52 -56.90 52.85
CA MET A 1 20.36 -56.31 53.57
C MET A 1 19.26 -56.01 52.56
N LYS A 2 18.06 -56.56 52.79
CA LYS A 2 16.71 -56.21 52.28
C LYS A 2 16.52 -56.13 50.74
N THR A 3 15.93 -57.09 50.03
CA THR A 3 14.53 -57.61 49.98
C THR A 3 13.47 -56.68 49.38
N PHE A 4 12.63 -57.27 48.50
CA PHE A 4 11.25 -56.88 48.10
C PHE A 4 11.11 -55.63 47.20
N SER A 5 10.16 -55.48 46.27
CA SER A 5 8.91 -56.18 45.96
C SER A 5 8.43 -55.82 44.54
N PHE A 6 7.76 -56.76 43.88
CA PHE A 6 6.68 -56.54 42.90
C PHE A 6 5.70 -55.44 43.34
N PHE A 7 5.09 -54.66 42.44
CA PHE A 7 3.68 -54.25 42.56
C PHE A 7 3.07 -53.71 41.24
N LYS A 8 2.01 -54.40 40.82
CA LYS A 8 0.77 -54.01 40.09
C LYS A 8 0.76 -53.43 38.66
N LEU A 9 0.32 -54.33 37.78
CA LEU A 9 -0.68 -54.21 36.73
C LEU A 9 -2.00 -53.49 37.17
N GLN A 10 -2.68 -52.86 36.19
CA GLN A 10 -4.15 -52.63 36.02
C GLN A 10 -4.74 -51.21 36.19
N ASN A 11 -5.70 -50.96 35.26
CA ASN A 11 -6.72 -49.90 35.11
C ASN A 11 -6.32 -48.75 34.16
N LEU A 12 -6.73 -48.69 32.89
CA LEU A 12 -8.08 -48.78 32.28
C LEU A 12 -9.02 -47.69 32.80
N ILE A 13 -8.98 -46.49 32.21
CA ILE A 13 -10.17 -45.65 32.03
C ILE A 13 -10.15 -45.06 30.62
N LEU A 14 -11.05 -45.62 29.83
CA LEU A 14 -11.63 -45.07 28.62
C LEU A 14 -12.32 -43.74 29.00
N SER A 15 -11.85 -42.61 28.48
CA SER A 15 -12.59 -41.35 28.51
C SER A 15 -12.71 -40.81 27.09
N THR A 16 -13.60 -41.45 26.32
CA THR A 16 -14.36 -40.80 25.27
C THR A 16 -15.15 -39.65 25.89
N ALA A 17 -14.61 -38.43 25.80
CA ALA A 17 -15.39 -37.21 25.94
C ALA A 17 -15.44 -36.53 24.57
N LEU A 18 -16.58 -36.71 23.93
CA LEU A 18 -17.11 -35.90 22.85
C LEU A 18 -16.87 -34.41 23.16
N LEU A 19 -16.02 -33.76 22.38
CA LEU A 19 -16.14 -32.34 22.08
C LEU A 19 -16.38 -32.22 20.58
N ALA A 20 -17.52 -32.76 20.17
CA ALA A 20 -18.26 -32.25 19.02
C ALA A 20 -18.79 -30.86 19.42
N GLY A 21 -17.93 -29.85 19.31
CA GLY A 21 -18.21 -28.47 19.66
C GLY A 21 -17.65 -27.56 18.57
N THR A 22 -18.44 -27.40 17.50
CA THR A 22 -18.42 -26.23 16.62
C THR A 22 -17.08 -25.83 15.98
N LEU A 23 -16.54 -26.71 15.12
CA LEU A 23 -15.68 -26.29 14.00
C LEU A 23 -16.55 -25.99 12.77
N CYS A 24 -17.43 -24.99 12.86
CA CYS A 24 -18.25 -24.54 11.72
C CYS A 24 -18.32 -23.01 11.68
N ALA A 25 -17.16 -22.39 11.58
CA ALA A 25 -16.94 -21.13 10.85
C ALA A 25 -15.41 -21.01 10.73
N PRO A 26 -14.82 -21.02 9.51
CA PRO A 26 -15.05 -19.93 8.58
C PRO A 26 -14.97 -20.34 7.09
N LEU A 27 -15.77 -21.29 6.59
CA LEU A 27 -15.76 -21.54 5.13
C LEU A 27 -16.42 -20.37 4.36
N ALA A 28 -17.48 -19.78 4.91
CA ALA A 28 -18.17 -18.64 4.30
C ALA A 28 -17.31 -17.35 4.25
N ALA A 29 -16.34 -17.19 5.15
CA ALA A 29 -15.42 -16.05 5.13
C ALA A 29 -14.27 -16.22 4.14
N ALA A 30 -13.88 -17.47 3.83
CA ALA A 30 -12.89 -17.76 2.79
C ALA A 30 -13.49 -17.60 1.38
N ASP A 31 -14.73 -18.04 1.18
CA ASP A 31 -15.46 -17.86 -0.09
C ASP A 31 -15.72 -16.37 -0.39
N SER A 32 -15.95 -15.54 0.64
CA SER A 32 -16.15 -14.10 0.47
C SER A 32 -14.86 -13.36 0.10
N LEU A 33 -13.71 -13.78 0.63
CA LEU A 33 -12.42 -13.20 0.25
C LEU A 33 -12.05 -13.58 -1.19
N GLY A 34 -12.27 -14.84 -1.60
CA GLY A 34 -11.98 -15.31 -2.95
C GLY A 34 -12.81 -14.60 -4.03
N THR A 35 -14.11 -14.41 -3.79
CA THR A 35 -14.98 -13.64 -4.69
C THR A 35 -14.57 -12.17 -4.75
N LYS A 36 -14.28 -11.53 -3.61
CA LYS A 36 -13.79 -10.14 -3.56
C LYS A 36 -12.48 -9.93 -4.31
N VAL A 37 -11.51 -10.83 -4.14
CA VAL A 37 -10.23 -10.74 -4.85
C VAL A 37 -10.44 -10.90 -6.37
N ASN A 38 -11.31 -11.82 -6.80
CA ASN A 38 -11.65 -11.97 -8.22
C ASN A 38 -12.36 -10.73 -8.77
N ASP A 39 -13.29 -10.13 -8.03
CA ASP A 39 -13.95 -8.89 -8.43
C ASP A 39 -12.93 -7.76 -8.58
N ILE A 40 -12.02 -7.59 -7.61
CA ILE A 40 -10.93 -6.59 -7.69
C ILE A 40 -10.03 -6.84 -8.89
N ILE A 41 -9.60 -8.08 -9.13
CA ILE A 41 -8.74 -8.43 -10.28
C ILE A 41 -9.48 -8.19 -11.60
N SER A 42 -10.77 -8.53 -11.67
CA SER A 42 -11.57 -8.34 -12.89
C SER A 42 -11.79 -6.85 -13.20
N THR A 43 -11.95 -6.02 -12.17
CA THR A 43 -12.15 -4.57 -12.31
C THR A 43 -10.84 -3.82 -12.50
N CYS A 44 -9.73 -4.35 -11.95
CA CYS A 44 -8.41 -3.75 -11.96
C CYS A 44 -7.33 -4.82 -12.26
N PRO A 45 -7.21 -5.27 -13.53
CA PRO A 45 -6.32 -6.40 -13.91
C PRO A 45 -4.83 -6.12 -13.65
N TRP A 46 -4.47 -4.88 -13.32
CA TRP A 46 -3.12 -4.41 -13.03
C TRP A 46 -2.79 -4.41 -11.52
N VAL A 47 -3.72 -4.77 -10.62
CA VAL A 47 -3.48 -4.87 -9.16
C VAL A 47 -2.35 -5.84 -8.81
N GLY A 48 -2.16 -6.90 -9.61
CA GLY A 48 -1.05 -7.84 -9.45
C GLY A 48 0.28 -7.41 -10.11
N LEU A 49 0.31 -6.28 -10.81
CA LEU A 49 1.41 -5.88 -11.70
C LEU A 49 2.07 -4.54 -11.30
N ILE A 50 1.83 -4.05 -10.08
CA ILE A 50 2.44 -2.79 -9.64
C ILE A 50 3.96 -2.94 -9.67
N ALA A 51 4.60 -2.21 -10.59
CA ALA A 51 6.02 -2.32 -10.84
C ALA A 51 6.83 -1.95 -9.60
N LYS A 52 7.89 -2.73 -9.30
CA LYS A 52 8.81 -2.48 -8.17
C LYS A 52 9.53 -1.13 -8.24
N GLU A 53 9.59 -0.56 -9.44
CA GLU A 53 10.11 0.76 -9.73
C GLU A 53 9.21 1.37 -10.82
N VAL A 54 8.83 2.64 -10.65
CA VAL A 54 7.95 3.36 -11.56
C VAL A 54 8.62 4.69 -11.92
N THR A 55 8.77 4.94 -13.21
CA THR A 55 9.37 6.18 -13.73
C THR A 55 8.29 7.02 -14.42
N TYR A 56 8.20 8.29 -14.05
CA TYR A 56 7.30 9.26 -14.66
C TYR A 56 8.01 10.61 -14.73
N GLY A 57 8.18 11.11 -15.96
CA GLY A 57 9.01 12.29 -16.22
C GLY A 57 10.46 12.08 -15.74
N PRO A 58 11.06 13.03 -14.99
CA PRO A 58 12.41 12.91 -14.46
C PRO A 58 12.48 12.07 -13.16
N ILE A 59 11.34 11.63 -12.62
CA ILE A 59 11.27 11.02 -11.29
C ILE A 59 11.09 9.52 -11.40
N THR A 60 11.83 8.78 -10.58
CA THR A 60 11.70 7.34 -10.42
C THR A 60 11.43 6.98 -8.97
N ILE A 61 10.29 6.34 -8.70
CA ILE A 61 9.86 5.90 -7.38
C ILE A 61 10.15 4.41 -7.19
N SER A 62 10.72 4.04 -6.06
CA SER A 62 11.05 2.67 -5.68
C SER A 62 10.85 2.44 -4.19
N LYS A 63 10.84 1.16 -3.76
CA LYS A 63 10.70 0.76 -2.35
C LYS A 63 9.53 1.46 -1.63
N LEU A 64 8.39 1.55 -2.31
CA LEU A 64 7.15 2.03 -1.70
C LEU A 64 6.72 1.07 -0.59
N ASN A 65 6.35 1.65 0.55
CA ASN A 65 5.69 0.96 1.65
C ASN A 65 4.55 1.86 2.16
N ILE A 66 3.33 1.35 2.16
CA ILE A 66 2.12 2.02 2.66
C ILE A 66 1.60 1.18 3.82
N ASP A 67 1.48 1.76 5.02
CA ASP A 67 1.06 1.13 6.28
C ASP A 67 1.67 -0.26 6.54
N ASP A 68 2.97 -0.41 6.23
CA ASP A 68 3.72 -1.68 6.35
C ASP A 68 3.16 -2.87 5.54
N ALA A 69 2.14 -2.65 4.72
CA ALA A 69 1.52 -3.62 3.82
C ALA A 69 2.11 -3.57 2.40
N GLY A 70 3.08 -2.69 2.15
CA GLY A 70 3.76 -2.60 0.86
C GLY A 70 3.03 -1.72 -0.15
N ARG A 71 2.46 -2.31 -1.20
CA ARG A 71 1.89 -1.57 -2.36
C ARG A 71 0.40 -1.76 -2.56
N LEU A 72 -0.21 -2.70 -1.85
CA LEU A 72 -1.64 -2.95 -1.86
C LEU A 72 -2.11 -2.84 -0.42
N VAL A 73 -2.99 -1.89 -0.14
CA VAL A 73 -3.49 -1.63 1.21
C VAL A 73 -5.00 -1.75 1.21
N PHE A 74 -5.52 -2.41 2.25
CA PHE A 74 -6.94 -2.47 2.56
C PHE A 74 -7.19 -1.57 3.77
N CYS A 75 -8.16 -0.67 3.68
CA CYS A 75 -8.45 0.31 4.72
C CYS A 75 -9.95 0.56 4.82
N VAL A 76 -10.37 1.20 5.90
CA VAL A 76 -11.75 1.68 6.06
C VAL A 76 -11.92 3.11 5.52
N PRO A 77 -13.14 3.54 5.15
CA PRO A 77 -13.39 4.91 4.69
C PRO A 77 -12.91 5.99 5.67
N GLY A 78 -12.16 6.97 5.17
CA GLY A 78 -11.62 8.08 5.97
C GLY A 78 -10.43 7.72 6.86
N GLU A 79 -9.91 6.49 6.79
CA GLU A 79 -8.70 6.10 7.51
C GLU A 79 -7.49 6.92 7.04
N LYS A 80 -6.67 7.38 8.00
CA LYS A 80 -5.41 8.05 7.69
C LYS A 80 -4.36 6.99 7.39
N ILE A 81 -3.78 7.07 6.20
CA ILE A 81 -2.78 6.15 5.68
C ILE A 81 -1.42 6.85 5.64
N GLU A 82 -0.38 6.16 6.07
CA GLU A 82 0.98 6.65 6.05
C GLU A 82 1.84 5.82 5.10
N GLY A 83 2.76 6.48 4.41
CA GLY A 83 3.59 5.85 3.41
C GLY A 83 5.01 6.36 3.43
N THR A 84 5.92 5.51 2.98
CA THR A 84 7.31 5.89 2.70
C THR A 84 7.71 5.39 1.34
N LEU A 85 8.58 6.14 0.68
CA LEU A 85 9.13 5.77 -0.61
C LEU A 85 10.58 6.19 -0.74
N ARG A 86 11.27 5.63 -1.73
CA ARG A 86 12.53 6.18 -2.23
C ARG A 86 12.31 6.77 -3.61
N TYR A 87 12.93 7.91 -3.86
CA TYR A 87 12.90 8.55 -5.16
C TYR A 87 14.32 8.70 -5.71
N LYS A 88 14.42 8.76 -7.03
CA LYS A 88 15.58 9.22 -7.79
C LYS A 88 15.10 10.25 -8.80
N ILE A 89 15.95 11.24 -9.04
CA ILE A 89 15.70 12.34 -9.96
C ILE A 89 16.78 12.31 -11.03
N ASP A 90 16.34 12.24 -12.28
CA ASP A 90 17.18 12.39 -13.46
C ASP A 90 17.45 13.88 -13.69
N ALA A 91 18.49 14.40 -13.02
CA ALA A 91 18.87 15.82 -13.10
C ALA A 91 19.19 16.31 -14.52
N SER A 92 19.44 15.41 -15.48
CA SER A 92 19.65 15.80 -16.89
C SER A 92 18.38 16.29 -17.58
N LYS A 93 17.21 16.00 -16.98
CA LYS A 93 15.88 16.37 -17.47
C LYS A 93 15.24 17.52 -16.69
N LEU A 94 15.97 18.11 -15.74
CA LEU A 94 15.48 19.21 -14.93
C LEU A 94 15.98 20.56 -15.45
N ASP A 95 15.13 21.58 -15.38
CA ASP A 95 15.61 22.96 -15.41
C ASP A 95 16.35 23.28 -14.10
N SER A 96 17.50 23.94 -14.21
CA SER A 96 18.35 24.29 -13.07
C SER A 96 17.82 25.47 -12.25
N TRP A 97 16.86 26.23 -12.80
CA TRP A 97 16.31 27.43 -12.18
C TRP A 97 14.94 27.23 -11.54
N ASP A 98 14.28 26.11 -11.85
CA ASP A 98 12.94 25.82 -11.35
C ASP A 98 12.93 25.02 -10.04
N LEU A 99 11.83 25.15 -9.31
CA LEU A 99 11.50 24.32 -8.16
C LEU A 99 10.69 23.11 -8.62
N HIS A 100 11.04 21.96 -8.04
CA HIS A 100 10.59 20.67 -8.51
C HIS A 100 9.77 19.98 -7.42
N HIS A 101 8.52 19.67 -7.70
CA HIS A 101 7.62 19.06 -6.72
C HIS A 101 7.21 17.66 -7.16
N ILE A 102 7.42 16.68 -6.27
CA ILE A 102 6.82 15.34 -6.39
C ILE A 102 5.52 15.38 -5.59
N VAL A 103 4.40 15.20 -6.27
CA VAL A 103 3.08 15.21 -5.63
C VAL A 103 2.56 13.78 -5.60
N ILE A 104 1.97 13.37 -4.49
CA ILE A 104 1.41 12.03 -4.31
C ILE A 104 -0.07 12.19 -3.97
N GLY A 105 -0.90 11.35 -4.59
CA GLY A 105 -2.34 11.39 -4.41
C GLY A 105 -3.02 10.17 -4.98
N LEU A 106 -4.35 10.20 -4.88
CA LEU A 106 -5.21 9.19 -5.48
C LEU A 106 -5.64 9.69 -6.87
N ARG A 107 -5.57 8.82 -7.88
CA ARG A 107 -5.93 9.20 -9.24
C ARG A 107 -7.42 9.51 -9.33
N LYS A 108 -7.78 10.53 -10.12
CA LYS A 108 -9.15 11.10 -10.23
C LYS A 108 -9.69 11.66 -8.91
N GLN A 109 -8.83 11.82 -7.92
CA GLN A 109 -9.08 12.47 -6.65
C GLN A 109 -8.02 13.57 -6.46
N GLU A 110 -8.11 14.29 -5.35
CA GLU A 110 -7.16 15.35 -5.03
C GLU A 110 -5.78 14.79 -4.66
N ALA A 111 -4.74 15.57 -4.97
CA ALA A 111 -3.42 15.36 -4.42
C ALA A 111 -3.44 15.62 -2.91
N GLN A 112 -2.75 14.78 -2.14
CA GLN A 112 -2.82 14.83 -0.67
C GLN A 112 -1.46 15.09 -0.01
N SER A 113 -0.36 14.87 -0.74
CA SER A 113 0.98 15.13 -0.24
C SER A 113 1.87 15.74 -1.33
N CYS A 114 2.73 16.68 -0.93
CA CYS A 114 3.70 17.33 -1.80
C CYS A 114 5.08 17.26 -1.16
N LEU A 115 6.06 16.81 -1.94
CA LEU A 115 7.46 16.73 -1.57
C LEU A 115 8.22 17.74 -2.42
N THR A 116 8.77 18.77 -1.79
CA THR A 116 9.56 19.81 -2.47
C THR A 116 11.01 19.40 -2.58
N HIS A 117 11.55 19.49 -3.79
CA HIS A 117 12.98 19.41 -4.06
C HIS A 117 13.46 20.75 -4.61
N SER A 118 14.39 21.38 -3.90
CA SER A 118 14.96 22.66 -4.31
C SER A 118 16.11 22.47 -5.31
N LEU A 119 16.09 23.27 -6.37
CA LEU A 119 17.25 23.63 -7.20
C LEU A 119 18.02 22.44 -7.79
N GLY A 120 17.34 21.46 -8.38
CA GLY A 120 17.78 20.44 -9.37
C GLY A 120 19.13 19.70 -9.26
N VAL A 121 20.00 20.06 -8.32
CA VAL A 121 21.45 19.84 -8.36
C VAL A 121 21.90 19.02 -7.14
N TRP A 122 21.20 19.13 -6.01
CA TRP A 122 21.65 18.54 -4.74
C TRP A 122 20.96 17.23 -4.38
N ASP A 123 19.65 17.09 -4.61
CA ASP A 123 18.89 15.91 -4.17
C ASP A 123 18.48 14.97 -5.30
N LYS A 124 19.48 14.34 -5.94
CA LYS A 124 19.24 13.36 -7.02
C LYS A 124 18.57 12.06 -6.55
N LYS A 125 18.51 11.81 -5.24
CA LYS A 125 17.87 10.64 -4.65
C LYS A 125 17.58 10.89 -3.17
N GLY A 126 16.53 10.26 -2.66
CA GLY A 126 16.23 10.33 -1.23
C GLY A 126 15.16 9.36 -0.78
N LYS A 127 14.76 9.52 0.48
CA LYS A 127 13.60 8.87 1.09
C LYS A 127 12.61 9.96 1.45
N ALA A 128 11.33 9.72 1.21
CA ALA A 128 10.27 10.61 1.63
C ALA A 128 9.20 9.81 2.38
N SER A 129 8.51 10.51 3.28
CA SER A 129 7.28 10.04 3.91
C SER A 129 6.13 10.89 3.41
N PHE A 130 4.95 10.29 3.32
CA PHE A 130 3.73 10.96 2.91
C PHE A 130 2.56 10.38 3.69
N SER A 131 1.45 11.11 3.74
CA SER A 131 0.21 10.64 4.32
C SER A 131 -0.97 11.13 3.49
N PHE A 132 -2.04 10.35 3.49
CA PHE A 132 -3.29 10.72 2.83
C PHE A 132 -4.46 10.06 3.55
N GLU A 133 -5.65 10.62 3.41
CA GLU A 133 -6.90 10.04 3.91
C GLU A 133 -7.52 9.16 2.83
N ALA A 134 -7.99 7.98 3.25
CA ALA A 134 -8.77 7.08 2.41
C ALA A 134 -10.08 7.77 1.98
N PRO A 135 -10.52 7.59 0.72
CA PRO A 135 -11.82 8.08 0.27
C PRO A 135 -12.96 7.60 1.17
N LYS A 136 -14.01 8.42 1.30
CA LYS A 136 -15.22 8.05 2.06
C LYS A 136 -16.07 7.00 1.32
N GLU A 137 -15.89 6.91 0.01
CA GLU A 137 -16.57 5.94 -0.84
C GLU A 137 -15.76 4.65 -0.89
N LYS A 138 -16.46 3.51 -0.89
CA LYS A 138 -15.83 2.21 -1.06
C LYS A 138 -15.39 2.04 -2.51
N GLY A 139 -14.25 1.39 -2.71
CA GLY A 139 -13.74 1.16 -4.06
C GLY A 139 -12.25 0.86 -4.11
N THR A 140 -11.75 0.71 -5.33
CA THR A 140 -10.32 0.55 -5.61
C THR A 140 -9.76 1.83 -6.20
N TYR A 141 -8.68 2.33 -5.62
CA TYR A 141 -8.06 3.60 -5.97
C TYR A 141 -6.59 3.41 -6.30
N GLU A 142 -6.15 4.16 -7.31
CA GLU A 142 -4.75 4.19 -7.74
C GLU A 142 -3.98 5.23 -6.94
N VAL A 143 -2.99 4.79 -6.16
CA VAL A 143 -2.01 5.70 -5.58
C VAL A 143 -1.01 6.04 -6.69
N CYS A 144 -0.98 7.31 -7.09
CA CYS A 144 -0.11 7.81 -8.15
C CYS A 144 0.83 8.88 -7.62
N PHE A 145 1.86 9.18 -8.40
CA PHE A 145 2.65 10.39 -8.22
C PHE A 145 2.65 11.24 -9.49
N GLY A 146 2.87 12.52 -9.32
CA GLY A 146 3.05 13.50 -10.38
C GLY A 146 4.32 14.30 -10.12
N TYR A 147 4.77 14.99 -11.15
CA TYR A 147 5.93 15.88 -11.11
C TYR A 147 5.51 17.21 -11.72
N TYR A 148 5.76 18.30 -10.99
CA TYR A 148 5.34 19.64 -11.38
C TYR A 148 6.46 20.66 -11.13
N GLU A 149 6.65 21.54 -12.10
CA GLU A 149 7.64 22.62 -12.11
C GLU A 149 6.94 23.94 -11.79
N VAL A 150 6.74 24.20 -10.50
CA VAL A 150 6.02 25.37 -10.00
C VAL A 150 6.69 25.86 -8.72
N ALA A 151 6.44 27.12 -8.34
CA ALA A 151 7.14 27.72 -7.20
C ALA A 151 6.68 27.19 -5.84
N LEU A 152 5.40 26.79 -5.72
CA LEU A 152 4.78 26.41 -4.45
C LEU A 152 4.12 25.04 -4.53
N CYS A 153 4.17 24.28 -3.44
CA CYS A 153 3.44 23.02 -3.32
C CYS A 153 1.92 23.18 -3.50
N SER A 154 1.35 24.31 -3.08
CA SER A 154 -0.07 24.60 -3.30
C SER A 154 -0.42 24.69 -4.78
N ASP A 155 0.49 25.24 -5.59
CA ASP A 155 0.32 25.30 -7.03
C ASP A 155 0.50 23.90 -7.65
N ALA A 156 1.45 23.10 -7.14
CA ALA A 156 1.66 21.72 -7.61
C ALA A 156 0.45 20.82 -7.34
N ILE A 157 -0.20 21.00 -6.19
CA ILE A 157 -1.46 20.32 -5.84
C ILE A 157 -2.60 20.80 -6.74
N ARG A 158 -2.65 22.08 -7.12
CA ARG A 158 -3.64 22.59 -8.08
C ARG A 158 -3.42 21.99 -9.47
N GLU A 159 -2.17 21.97 -9.94
CA GLU A 159 -1.79 21.37 -11.24
C GLU A 159 -2.16 19.89 -11.34
N TRP A 160 -2.13 19.14 -10.24
CA TRP A 160 -2.61 17.76 -10.23
C TRP A 160 -4.05 17.60 -10.72
N LYS A 161 -4.91 18.58 -10.43
CA LYS A 161 -6.32 18.54 -10.85
C LYS A 161 -6.45 18.80 -12.34
N ASP A 162 -5.69 19.75 -12.86
CA ASP A 162 -5.76 20.19 -14.25
C ASP A 162 -5.01 19.21 -15.19
N ASN A 163 -3.92 18.64 -14.68
CA ASN A 163 -3.00 17.75 -15.40
C ASN A 163 -2.75 16.46 -14.60
N PRO A 164 -3.78 15.63 -14.33
CA PRO A 164 -3.64 14.45 -13.48
C PRO A 164 -2.69 13.42 -14.12
N PRO A 165 -1.88 12.72 -13.30
CA PRO A 165 -0.96 11.73 -13.82
C PRO A 165 -1.69 10.56 -14.48
N SER A 166 -1.05 9.99 -15.51
CA SER A 166 -1.57 8.80 -16.20
C SER A 166 -1.43 7.53 -15.35
N HIS A 167 -2.08 6.44 -15.77
CA HIS A 167 -1.93 5.11 -15.16
C HIS A 167 -0.46 4.62 -15.10
N SER A 168 0.43 5.15 -15.95
CA SER A 168 1.85 4.79 -15.91
C SER A 168 2.57 5.30 -14.66
N ALA A 169 1.97 6.24 -13.93
CA ALA A 169 2.54 6.81 -12.70
C ALA A 169 1.98 6.14 -11.43
N THR A 170 1.22 5.04 -11.58
CA THR A 170 0.67 4.31 -10.45
C THR A 170 1.76 3.56 -9.69
N ILE A 171 1.86 3.84 -8.40
CA ILE A 171 2.87 3.28 -7.50
C ILE A 171 2.29 2.31 -6.48
N GLY A 172 0.98 2.40 -6.21
CA GLY A 172 0.26 1.55 -5.25
C GLY A 172 -1.24 1.47 -5.53
N ILE A 173 -1.91 0.60 -4.78
CA ILE A 173 -3.36 0.38 -4.80
C ILE A 173 -3.88 0.56 -3.39
N LEU A 174 -5.01 1.25 -3.30
CA LEU A 174 -5.81 1.31 -2.09
C LEU A 174 -7.16 0.65 -2.35
N VAL A 175 -7.58 -0.25 -1.47
CA VAL A 175 -8.91 -0.85 -1.48
C VAL A 175 -9.64 -0.39 -0.22
N VAL A 176 -10.71 0.36 -0.39
CA VAL A 176 -11.54 0.90 0.70
C VAL A 176 -12.76 0.02 0.88
N GLU A 177 -12.93 -0.60 2.05
CA GLU A 177 -14.04 -1.52 2.38
C GLU A 177 -14.84 -1.15 3.63
#